data_AF-A0A929Q2N0-F1
#
_entry.id   AF-A0A929Q2N0-F1
#
_cell.length_a   1.000
_cell.length_b   1.000
_cell.length_c   1.000
_cell.angle_alpha   90.00
_cell.angle_beta   90.00
_cell.angle_gamma   90.00
#
_symmetry.space_group_name_H-M   'P 1'
#
loop_
_entity.id
_entity.type
_entity.pdbx_description
1 polymer ?
#
loop_
_entity_poly.entity_id
_entity_poly.type
_entity_poly.pdbx_seq_one_letter_code
_entity_poly.pdbx_strand_id
1 'polypeptide(L)'
;MHVTELPDKSQDHLKAIFDLQEWGDGSATLGRIAERLGQRTSTTSEAIKRLAAKGLVEHTPTRDPHGDPIPDARGMVTVPEVFSLADAKLGDHFIIDRISDRDPALLRYLTTRGLLLGVTVEVLPRPYPELADLLFVDVSAEHADSAMKGEHVQLPVGSLGAVLCREVDNA
;
A
#
# COMPACT_ATOMS: atom_id res chain seq x y z
N MET A 1 -9.24 20.63 -25.26
CA MET A 1 -10.25 20.35 -24.22
C MET A 1 -10.15 21.46 -23.20
N HIS A 2 -11.22 22.22 -23.00
CA HIS A 2 -11.23 23.31 -22.03
C HIS A 2 -11.64 22.76 -20.65
N VAL A 3 -11.02 23.24 -19.56
CA VAL A 3 -11.26 22.69 -18.21
C VAL A 3 -12.74 22.78 -17.80
N THR A 4 -13.46 23.79 -18.30
CA THR A 4 -14.90 23.98 -18.05
C THR A 4 -15.80 22.96 -18.75
N GLU A 5 -15.27 22.16 -19.68
CA GLU A 5 -15.99 21.06 -20.35
C GLU A 5 -15.91 19.75 -19.56
N LEU A 6 -15.12 19.71 -18.49
CA LEU A 6 -15.01 18.55 -17.60
C LEU A 6 -16.17 18.53 -16.60
N PRO A 7 -16.57 17.35 -16.09
CA PRO A 7 -17.52 17.27 -14.99
C PRO A 7 -17.06 18.09 -13.78
N ASP A 8 -17.98 18.73 -13.05
CA ASP A 8 -17.67 19.58 -11.88
C ASP A 8 -16.71 18.92 -10.90
N LYS A 9 -16.93 17.64 -10.60
CA LYS A 9 -16.03 16.86 -9.73
C LYS A 9 -14.59 16.79 -10.24
N SER A 10 -14.36 16.72 -11.54
CA SER A 10 -13.01 16.74 -12.11
C SER A 10 -12.36 18.12 -11.97
N GLN A 11 -13.13 19.19 -12.10
CA GLN A 11 -12.66 20.56 -11.91
C GLN A 11 -12.27 20.81 -10.45
N ASP A 12 -13.05 20.30 -9.49
CA ASP A 12 -12.76 20.41 -8.06
C ASP A 12 -11.40 19.80 -7.69
N HIS A 13 -11.08 18.62 -8.24
CA HIS A 13 -9.79 17.97 -8.02
C HIS A 13 -8.63 18.76 -8.63
N LEU A 14 -8.79 19.25 -9.86
CA LEU A 14 -7.77 20.07 -10.52
C LEU A 14 -7.51 21.37 -9.75
N LYS A 15 -8.56 22.03 -9.26
CA LYS A 15 -8.44 23.22 -8.43
C LYS A 15 -7.73 22.91 -7.10
N ALA A 16 -8.08 21.81 -6.44
CA ALA A 16 -7.42 21.40 -5.20
C ALA A 16 -5.93 21.13 -5.39
N ILE A 17 -5.53 20.48 -6.48
CA ILE A 17 -4.12 20.25 -6.83
C ILE A 17 -3.41 21.58 -7.06
N PHE A 18 -3.99 22.46 -7.87
CA PHE A 18 -3.41 23.77 -8.18
C PHE A 18 -3.22 24.61 -6.91
N ASP A 19 -4.24 24.70 -6.06
CA ASP A 19 -4.18 25.44 -4.79
C ASP A 19 -3.07 24.89 -3.87
N LEU A 20 -2.91 23.57 -3.78
CA LEU A 20 -1.87 22.93 -2.97
C LEU A 20 -0.46 23.19 -3.51
N GLN A 21 -0.30 23.29 -4.83
CA GLN A 21 0.99 23.59 -5.45
C GLN A 21 1.34 25.08 -5.36
N GLU A 22 0.37 25.98 -5.54
CA GLU A 22 0.59 27.43 -5.56
C GLU A 22 0.73 28.02 -4.15
N TRP A 23 -0.10 27.55 -3.21
CA TRP A 23 -0.19 28.12 -1.86
C TRP A 23 0.21 27.16 -0.74
N GLY A 24 0.63 25.94 -1.08
CA GLY A 24 1.09 24.93 -0.13
C GLY A 24 2.62 24.77 -0.10
N ASP A 25 3.07 23.61 0.35
CA ASP A 25 4.48 23.19 0.39
C ASP A 25 5.00 22.69 -0.97
N GLY A 26 4.24 22.91 -2.04
CA GLY A 26 4.55 22.45 -3.39
C GLY A 26 4.21 20.98 -3.66
N SER A 27 3.66 20.24 -2.68
CA SER A 27 3.31 18.82 -2.83
C SER A 27 1.81 18.56 -2.72
N ALA A 28 1.17 18.27 -3.86
CA ALA A 28 -0.22 17.83 -3.92
C ALA A 28 -0.32 16.32 -3.67
N THR A 29 0.00 15.88 -2.44
CA THR A 29 -0.14 14.46 -2.08
C THR A 29 -1.61 14.03 -2.06
N LEU A 30 -1.85 12.74 -2.32
CA LEU A 30 -3.20 12.19 -2.37
C LEU A 30 -4.01 12.44 -1.09
N GLY A 31 -3.38 12.29 0.08
CA GLY A 31 -4.00 12.55 1.38
C GLY A 31 -4.45 14.00 1.54
N ARG A 32 -3.62 14.96 1.14
CA ARG A 32 -3.93 16.40 1.23
C ARG A 32 -5.08 16.81 0.29
N ILE A 33 -5.10 16.23 -0.91
CA ILE A 33 -6.20 16.47 -1.86
C ILE A 33 -7.51 15.92 -1.28
N ALA A 34 -7.48 14.70 -0.73
CA ALA A 34 -8.65 14.05 -0.14
C ALA A 34 -9.18 14.85 1.06
N GLU A 35 -8.30 15.28 1.96
CA GLU A 35 -8.65 16.11 3.12
C GLU A 35 -9.29 17.44 2.71
N ARG A 36 -8.68 18.16 1.76
CA ARG A 36 -9.19 19.46 1.27
C ARG A 36 -10.57 19.33 0.64
N LEU A 37 -10.86 18.22 -0.03
CA LEU A 37 -12.14 17.95 -0.68
C LEU A 37 -13.17 17.28 0.25
N GLY A 38 -12.79 16.94 1.50
CA GLY A 38 -13.64 16.17 2.41
C GLY A 38 -13.98 14.78 1.89
N GLN A 39 -13.07 14.16 1.12
CA GLN A 39 -13.26 12.88 0.47
C GLN A 39 -12.38 11.79 1.09
N ARG A 40 -12.75 10.53 0.89
CA ARG A 40 -11.87 9.40 1.21
C ARG A 40 -10.67 9.38 0.25
N THR A 41 -9.53 8.92 0.73
CA THR A 41 -8.31 8.74 -0.07
C THR A 41 -8.55 7.82 -1.28
N SER A 42 -9.35 6.76 -1.12
CA SER A 42 -9.74 5.86 -2.21
C SER A 42 -10.54 6.57 -3.31
N THR A 43 -11.54 7.38 -2.94
CA THR A 43 -12.33 8.18 -3.90
C THR A 43 -11.45 9.14 -4.70
N THR A 44 -10.54 9.81 -4.00
CA THR A 44 -9.60 10.77 -4.59
C THR A 44 -8.63 10.04 -5.51
N SER A 45 -8.12 8.87 -5.12
CA SER A 45 -7.18 8.06 -5.92
C SER A 45 -7.78 7.73 -7.28
N GLU A 46 -9.03 7.25 -7.29
CA GLU A 46 -9.75 6.93 -8.51
C GLU A 46 -9.99 8.16 -9.39
N ALA A 47 -10.25 9.32 -8.80
CA ALA A 47 -10.37 10.57 -9.55
C ALA A 47 -9.04 11.00 -10.18
N ILE A 48 -7.93 10.93 -9.44
CA ILE A 48 -6.58 11.24 -9.93
C ILE A 48 -6.17 10.30 -11.05
N LYS A 49 -6.40 8.99 -10.92
CA LYS A 49 -6.15 8.01 -12.00
C LYS A 49 -6.90 8.38 -13.29
N ARG A 50 -8.18 8.78 -13.19
CA ARG A 50 -8.98 9.21 -14.36
C ARG A 50 -8.46 10.52 -14.97
N LEU A 51 -8.00 11.46 -14.15
CA LEU A 51 -7.40 12.72 -14.65
C LEU A 51 -6.05 12.46 -15.33
N ALA A 52 -5.24 11.56 -14.77
CA ALA A 52 -3.96 11.15 -15.34
C ALA A 52 -4.14 10.45 -16.70
N ALA A 53 -5.12 9.54 -16.81
CA ALA A 53 -5.48 8.90 -18.08
C ALA A 53 -5.92 9.90 -19.16
N LYS A 54 -6.42 11.09 -18.77
CA LYS A 54 -6.77 12.19 -19.68
C LYS A 54 -5.60 13.14 -19.97
N GLY A 55 -4.41 12.89 -19.42
CA GLY A 55 -3.24 13.75 -19.55
C GLY A 55 -3.37 15.11 -18.85
N LEU A 56 -4.25 15.22 -17.86
CA LEU A 56 -4.50 16.49 -17.15
C LEU A 56 -3.62 16.65 -15.89
N VAL A 57 -3.13 15.54 -15.35
CA VAL A 57 -2.23 15.50 -14.18
C VAL A 57 -1.20 14.40 -14.38
N GLU A 58 -0.04 14.56 -13.79
CA GLU A 58 0.95 13.48 -13.65
C GLU A 58 0.89 12.96 -12.22
N HIS A 59 0.64 11.66 -12.06
CA HIS A 59 0.63 11.00 -10.76
C HIS A 59 1.79 10.01 -10.72
N THR A 60 2.82 10.33 -9.94
CA THR A 60 3.97 9.46 -9.73
C THR A 60 3.74 8.64 -8.47
N PRO A 61 3.43 7.33 -8.58
CA PRO A 61 3.35 6.49 -7.39
C PRO A 61 4.72 6.44 -6.72
N THR A 62 4.74 6.46 -5.39
CA THR A 62 5.99 6.34 -4.60
C THR A 62 6.43 4.90 -4.43
N ARG A 63 5.56 3.94 -4.76
CA ARG A 63 5.80 2.49 -4.65
C ARG A 63 5.18 1.75 -5.82
N ASP A 64 5.80 0.65 -6.20
CA ASP A 64 5.26 -0.26 -7.21
C ASP A 64 4.14 -1.16 -6.63
N PRO A 65 3.50 -2.02 -7.45
CA PRO A 65 2.45 -2.95 -6.98
C PRO A 65 2.90 -3.98 -5.92
N HIS A 66 4.20 -4.13 -5.70
CA HIS A 66 4.82 -5.11 -4.80
C HIS A 66 5.44 -4.46 -3.56
N GLY A 67 5.38 -3.12 -3.48
CA GLY A 67 5.88 -2.32 -2.38
C GLY A 67 7.29 -1.79 -2.60
N ASP A 68 7.96 -2.07 -3.71
CA ASP A 68 9.28 -1.51 -3.95
C ASP A 68 9.21 0.01 -4.16
N PRO A 69 10.07 0.80 -3.48
CA PRO A 69 10.04 2.24 -3.58
C PRO A 69 10.47 2.68 -4.99
N ILE A 70 9.67 3.55 -5.59
CA ILE A 70 9.94 4.13 -6.90
C ILE A 70 10.83 5.37 -6.68
N PRO A 71 11.98 5.49 -7.40
CA PRO A 71 12.81 6.68 -7.31
C PRO A 71 12.03 7.97 -7.62
N ASP A 72 12.36 9.05 -6.92
CA ASP A 72 11.81 10.37 -7.22
C ASP A 72 12.32 10.90 -8.58
N ALA A 73 11.83 12.07 -9.01
CA ALA A 73 12.23 12.67 -10.28
C ALA A 73 13.73 13.01 -10.37
N ARG A 74 14.47 13.01 -9.25
CA ARG A 74 15.93 13.19 -9.18
C ARG A 74 16.68 11.86 -9.15
N GLY A 75 15.96 10.73 -9.19
CA GLY A 75 16.52 9.39 -9.07
C GLY A 75 16.85 8.99 -7.63
N MET A 76 16.40 9.73 -6.62
CA MET A 76 16.62 9.39 -5.22
C MET A 76 15.55 8.44 -4.71
N VAL A 77 15.96 7.39 -4.01
CA VAL A 77 15.06 6.40 -3.40
C VAL A 77 15.07 6.62 -1.88
N THR A 78 13.90 6.90 -1.31
CA THR A 78 13.72 6.85 0.15
C THR A 78 13.33 5.42 0.52
N VAL A 79 14.25 4.70 1.16
CA VAL A 79 14.02 3.32 1.58
C VAL A 79 13.43 3.33 3.00
N PRO A 80 12.19 2.86 3.20
CA PRO A 80 11.63 2.73 4.54
C PRO A 80 12.37 1.64 5.33
N GLU A 81 12.42 1.81 6.65
CA GLU A 81 12.94 0.79 7.56
C GLU A 81 12.01 -0.43 7.54
N VAL A 82 12.57 -1.57 7.15
CA VAL A 82 11.85 -2.84 7.02
C VAL A 82 12.74 -3.98 7.49
N PHE A 83 12.11 -5.06 7.94
CA PHE A 83 12.77 -6.31 8.31
C PHE A 83 12.13 -7.49 7.60
N SER A 84 12.85 -8.60 7.49
CA SER A 84 12.34 -9.83 6.89
C SER A 84 11.34 -10.50 7.83
N LEU A 85 10.22 -10.99 7.30
CA LEU A 85 9.29 -11.82 8.06
C LEU A 85 9.96 -13.09 8.62
N ALA A 86 11.03 -13.57 7.99
CA ALA A 86 11.80 -14.70 8.51
C ALA A 86 12.49 -14.41 9.85
N ASP A 87 12.75 -13.14 10.15
CA ASP A 87 13.41 -12.68 11.37
C ASP A 87 12.40 -12.30 12.49
N ALA A 88 11.10 -12.35 12.17
CA ALA A 88 10.04 -12.03 13.10
C ALA A 88 9.94 -13.05 14.25
N LYS A 89 9.62 -12.55 15.44
CA LYS A 89 9.50 -13.33 16.68
C LYS A 89 8.05 -13.56 17.05
N LEU A 90 7.83 -14.58 17.86
CA LEU A 90 6.52 -14.90 18.42
C LEU A 90 5.92 -13.67 19.13
N GLY A 91 4.69 -13.30 18.77
CA GLY A 91 3.97 -12.15 19.31
C GLY A 91 4.30 -10.81 18.65
N ASP A 92 5.23 -10.77 17.68
CA ASP A 92 5.48 -9.54 16.92
C ASP A 92 4.25 -9.16 16.08
N HIS A 93 3.98 -7.86 16.01
CA HIS A 93 2.91 -7.26 15.21
C HIS A 93 3.52 -6.34 14.17
N PHE A 94 3.15 -6.50 12.91
CA PHE A 94 3.73 -5.72 11.82
C PHE A 94 2.82 -5.66 10.60
N ILE A 95 3.14 -4.70 9.74
CA ILE A 95 2.45 -4.46 8.47
C ILE A 95 3.27 -5.08 7.36
N ILE A 96 2.62 -5.84 6.48
CA ILE A 96 3.23 -6.35 5.25
C ILE A 96 3.56 -5.17 4.35
N ASP A 97 4.85 -4.92 4.16
CA ASP A 97 5.35 -3.73 3.48
C ASP A 97 5.73 -4.01 2.02
N ARG A 98 6.38 -5.15 1.75
CA ARG A 98 6.76 -5.59 0.41
C ARG A 98 6.67 -7.10 0.26
N ILE A 99 6.43 -7.53 -0.97
CA ILE A 99 6.48 -8.95 -1.34
C ILE A 99 7.35 -9.07 -2.59
N SER A 100 8.43 -9.83 -2.48
CA SER A 100 9.36 -10.08 -3.59
C SER A 100 8.63 -10.67 -4.80
N ASP A 101 8.83 -10.06 -5.96
CA ASP A 101 8.28 -10.48 -7.26
C ASP A 101 9.22 -11.42 -8.05
N ARG A 102 10.42 -11.68 -7.52
CA ARG A 102 11.46 -12.52 -8.15
C ARG A 102 11.00 -13.94 -8.50
N ASP A 103 10.03 -14.47 -7.77
CA ASP A 103 9.38 -15.74 -8.06
C ASP A 103 7.85 -15.51 -8.21
N PRO A 104 7.34 -15.46 -9.45
CA PRO A 104 5.91 -15.24 -9.70
C PRO A 104 5.00 -16.34 -9.13
N ALA A 105 5.49 -17.56 -8.99
CA ALA A 105 4.71 -18.66 -8.41
C ALA A 105 4.56 -18.46 -6.90
N LEU A 106 5.64 -18.09 -6.22
CA LEU A 106 5.64 -17.77 -4.80
C LEU A 106 4.80 -16.52 -4.50
N LEU A 107 4.96 -15.45 -5.28
CA LEU A 107 4.16 -14.23 -5.15
C LEU A 107 2.66 -14.56 -5.20
N ARG A 108 2.22 -15.26 -6.26
CA ARG A 108 0.83 -15.70 -6.39
C ARG A 108 0.39 -16.54 -5.20
N TYR A 109 1.21 -17.48 -4.75
CA TYR A 109 0.90 -18.29 -3.57
C TYR A 109 0.63 -17.40 -2.36
N LEU A 110 1.55 -16.48 -2.01
CA LEU A 110 1.40 -15.57 -0.87
C LEU A 110 0.13 -14.72 -0.99
N THR A 111 -0.11 -14.12 -2.16
CA THR A 111 -1.32 -13.33 -2.46
C THR A 111 -2.60 -14.16 -2.26
N THR A 112 -2.66 -15.39 -2.79
CA THR A 112 -3.84 -16.28 -2.62
C THR A 112 -4.07 -16.73 -1.19
N ARG A 113 -3.07 -16.58 -0.32
CA ARG A 113 -3.15 -16.89 1.10
C ARG A 113 -3.48 -15.64 1.94
N GLY A 114 -3.75 -14.51 1.31
CA GLY A 114 -4.13 -13.26 1.98
C GLY A 114 -2.95 -12.39 2.42
N LEU A 115 -1.71 -12.76 2.10
CA LEU A 115 -0.55 -11.91 2.36
C LEU A 115 -0.47 -10.85 1.27
N LEU A 116 -1.00 -9.67 1.60
CA LEU A 116 -1.14 -8.52 0.73
C LEU A 116 -0.50 -7.30 1.39
N LEU A 117 -0.11 -6.30 0.59
CA LEU A 117 0.48 -5.07 1.11
C LEU A 117 -0.50 -4.35 2.03
N GLY A 118 0.01 -3.80 3.13
CA GLY A 118 -0.78 -3.03 4.10
C GLY A 118 -1.58 -3.89 5.09
N VAL A 119 -1.62 -5.21 4.93
CA VAL A 119 -2.24 -6.11 5.91
C VAL A 119 -1.40 -6.11 7.19
N THR A 120 -2.05 -6.01 8.35
CA THR A 120 -1.40 -6.14 9.66
C THR A 120 -1.54 -7.57 10.14
N VAL A 121 -0.43 -8.19 10.56
CA VAL A 121 -0.41 -9.55 11.09
C VAL A 121 0.28 -9.64 12.44
N GLU A 122 -0.08 -10.66 13.21
CA GLU A 122 0.61 -11.10 14.43
C GLU A 122 1.23 -12.48 14.22
N VAL A 123 2.45 -12.69 14.71
CA VAL A 123 3.11 -14.01 14.67
C VAL A 123 2.59 -14.89 15.81
N LEU A 124 2.01 -16.04 15.44
CA LEU A 124 1.49 -17.03 16.37
C LEU A 124 2.51 -18.14 16.66
N PRO A 125 2.27 -18.97 17.70
CA PRO A 125 3.06 -20.18 17.94
C PRO A 125 3.03 -21.10 16.73
N ARG A 126 4.20 -21.56 16.30
CA ARG A 126 4.31 -22.45 15.14
C ARG A 126 3.68 -23.81 15.47
N PRO A 127 2.77 -24.34 14.63
CA PRO A 127 2.23 -25.69 14.81
C PRO A 127 3.29 -26.76 14.52
N TYR A 128 4.20 -26.49 13.59
CA TYR A 128 5.31 -27.36 13.19
C TYR A 128 6.54 -26.50 12.86
N PRO A 129 7.78 -27.01 13.01
CA PRO A 129 9.00 -26.23 12.75
C PRO A 129 9.08 -25.58 11.36
N GLU A 130 8.56 -26.26 10.35
CA GLU A 130 8.57 -25.86 8.94
C GLU A 130 7.42 -24.93 8.54
N LEU A 131 6.48 -24.65 9.46
CA LEU A 131 5.31 -23.80 9.21
C LEU A 131 5.29 -22.62 10.17
N ALA A 132 5.27 -21.41 9.62
CA ALA A 132 4.84 -20.23 10.33
C ALA A 132 3.31 -20.19 10.42
N ASP A 133 2.79 -19.57 11.47
CA ASP A 133 1.36 -19.27 11.62
C ASP A 133 1.22 -17.79 11.95
N LEU A 134 0.34 -17.10 11.23
CA LEU A 134 0.14 -15.66 11.31
C LEU A 134 -1.35 -15.37 11.49
N LEU A 135 -1.71 -14.47 12.40
CA LEU A 135 -3.08 -13.98 12.56
C LEU A 135 -3.26 -12.68 11.79
N PHE A 136 -4.33 -12.56 11.00
CA PHE A 136 -4.71 -11.28 10.39
C PHE A 136 -5.38 -10.37 11.42
N VAL A 137 -4.68 -9.31 11.82
CA VAL A 137 -5.13 -8.37 12.85
C VAL A 137 -5.93 -7.21 12.24
N ASP A 138 -5.48 -6.73 11.08
CA ASP A 138 -6.18 -5.71 10.31
C ASP A 138 -6.04 -5.95 8.81
N VAL A 139 -7.17 -5.86 8.11
CA VAL A 139 -7.28 -6.09 6.67
C VAL A 139 -8.15 -4.97 6.10
N SER A 140 -7.62 -4.22 5.14
CA SER A 140 -8.38 -3.17 4.48
C SER A 140 -9.57 -3.75 3.72
N ALA A 141 -10.65 -2.97 3.58
CA ALA A 141 -11.88 -3.44 2.92
C ALA A 141 -11.67 -3.87 1.45
N GLU A 142 -10.66 -3.32 0.79
CA GLU A 142 -10.21 -3.71 -0.57
C GLU A 142 -9.61 -5.12 -0.64
N HIS A 143 -9.17 -5.68 0.49
CA HIS A 143 -8.54 -7.00 0.59
C HIS A 143 -9.46 -8.06 1.24
N ALA A 144 -10.70 -7.69 1.56
CA ALA A 144 -11.64 -8.55 2.30
C ALA A 144 -12.00 -9.87 1.59
N ASP A 145 -11.86 -9.93 0.25
CA ASP A 145 -12.08 -11.16 -0.53
C ASP A 145 -10.91 -12.17 -0.42
N SER A 146 -9.73 -11.72 0.06
CA SER A 146 -8.50 -12.51 0.09
C SER A 146 -7.98 -12.79 1.51
N ALA A 147 -8.35 -11.97 2.48
CA ALA A 147 -8.03 -12.18 3.89
C ALA A 147 -9.16 -11.63 4.77
N MET A 148 -9.45 -12.28 5.89
CA MET A 148 -10.41 -11.78 6.86
C MET A 148 -9.76 -11.60 8.23
N LYS A 149 -10.08 -10.49 8.90
CA LYS A 149 -9.62 -10.21 10.26
C LYS A 149 -10.02 -11.36 11.21
N GLY A 150 -9.07 -11.81 12.02
CA GLY A 150 -9.24 -12.92 12.95
C GLY A 150 -9.00 -14.30 12.33
N GLU A 151 -8.83 -14.40 11.01
CA GLU A 151 -8.33 -15.63 10.40
C GLU A 151 -6.82 -15.75 10.55
N HIS A 152 -6.34 -16.99 10.57
CA HIS A 152 -4.92 -17.28 10.58
C HIS A 152 -4.49 -18.01 9.31
N VAL A 153 -3.22 -17.83 8.95
CA VAL A 153 -2.62 -18.38 7.76
C VAL A 153 -1.32 -19.08 8.10
N GLN A 154 -1.23 -20.35 7.69
CA GLN A 154 0.00 -21.11 7.75
C GLN A 154 0.78 -21.00 6.45
N LEU A 155 2.09 -20.75 6.58
CA LEU A 155 3.03 -20.57 5.49
C LEU A 155 4.31 -21.40 5.71
N PRO A 156 4.92 -21.98 4.67
CA PRO A 156 6.24 -22.58 4.77
C PRO A 156 7.28 -21.57 5.27
N VAL A 157 8.16 -21.97 6.18
CA VAL A 157 9.23 -21.07 6.66
C VAL A 157 10.12 -20.58 5.52
N GLY A 158 10.32 -21.39 4.48
CA GLY A 158 11.06 -21.01 3.27
C GLY A 158 10.44 -19.86 2.48
N SER A 159 9.14 -19.55 2.63
CA SER A 159 8.51 -18.41 1.94
C SER A 159 8.68 -17.08 2.66
N LEU A 160 9.04 -17.08 3.94
CA LEU A 160 9.01 -15.86 4.76
C LEU A 160 10.04 -14.81 4.31
N GLY A 161 11.20 -15.25 3.81
CA GLY A 161 12.24 -14.33 3.32
C GLY A 161 11.83 -13.51 2.10
N ALA A 162 10.72 -13.85 1.44
CA ALA A 162 10.16 -13.07 0.33
C ALA A 162 9.26 -11.92 0.81
N VAL A 163 8.99 -11.82 2.12
CA VAL A 163 8.07 -10.83 2.69
C VAL A 163 8.85 -9.88 3.60
N LEU A 164 8.75 -8.60 3.31
CA LEU A 164 9.31 -7.55 4.15
C LEU A 164 8.19 -6.86 4.92
N CYS A 165 8.49 -6.57 6.18
CA CYS A 165 7.56 -6.05 7.16
C CYS A 165 8.08 -4.74 7.74
N ARG A 166 7.16 -3.87 8.14
CA ARG A 166 7.47 -2.67 8.93
C ARG A 166 6.68 -2.71 10.24
N GLU A 167 7.21 -2.04 11.25
CA GLU A 167 6.51 -1.92 12.54
C GLU A 167 5.14 -1.25 12.38
N VAL A 168 4.20 -1.61 13.25
CA VAL A 168 2.93 -0.89 13.38
C VAL A 168 3.24 0.44 14.05
N ASP A 169 2.88 1.55 13.42
CA ASP A 169 3.06 2.87 14.00
C ASP A 169 2.27 2.93 15.33
N ASN A 170 2.97 3.03 16.46
CA ASN A 170 2.35 3.28 17.77
C ASN A 170 1.79 4.70 17.75
N ALA A 171 0.49 4.84 17.49
CA ALA A 171 -0.25 6.10 17.64
C ALA A 171 -0.40 6.50 19.11
#